data_AF-A0A1G7BUA1-F1
#
_entry.id   AF-A0A1G7BUA1-F1
#
_cell.length_a   1.000
_cell.length_b   1.000
_cell.length_c   1.000
_cell.angle_alpha   90.00
_cell.angle_beta   90.00
_cell.angle_gamma   90.00
#
_symmetry.space_group_name_H-M   'P 1'
#
loop_
_entity.id
_entity.type
_entity.pdbx_description
1 polymer ?
#
loop_
_entity_poly.entity_id
_entity_poly.type
_entity_poly.pdbx_seq_one_letter_code
_entity_poly.pdbx_strand_id
1 'polypeptide(L)'
;MKRKIVSCASALFFLAIFNCKRDKPDPECRDASCCNPFNYDYVEYIVDEPVALTGPPYDVVYSFHFTRKFPTERREHYWTTGALVCEKSLIKLAGFPPTYDAKKEPKSFPYRVSGKLMDWNREKYLDLPILALYIDKIEKVN
;
A
#
# COMPACT_ATOMS: atom_id res chain seq x y z
N MET A 1 58.49 8.28 -34.02
CA MET A 1 57.24 8.82 -33.44
C MET A 1 56.07 7.97 -33.91
N LYS A 2 55.50 7.10 -33.05
CA LYS A 2 54.39 6.19 -33.38
C LYS A 2 53.13 6.64 -32.63
N ARG A 3 52.04 6.87 -33.38
CA ARG A 3 50.72 7.29 -32.86
C ARG A 3 50.08 6.12 -32.08
N LYS A 4 49.63 6.38 -30.84
CA LYS A 4 48.80 5.45 -30.06
C LYS A 4 47.34 5.68 -30.42
N ILE A 5 46.69 4.68 -30.99
CA ILE A 5 45.23 4.57 -31.04
C ILE A 5 44.84 3.89 -29.72
N VAL A 6 44.27 4.65 -28.79
CA VAL A 6 43.65 4.06 -27.58
C VAL A 6 42.16 3.91 -27.87
N SER A 7 41.76 2.65 -27.78
CA SER A 7 40.46 2.07 -28.07
C SER A 7 39.31 2.77 -27.33
N CYS A 8 38.34 3.25 -28.10
CA CYS A 8 37.07 3.82 -27.63
C CYS A 8 36.08 2.69 -27.32
N ALA A 9 36.40 1.83 -26.34
CA ALA A 9 35.64 0.60 -26.08
C ALA A 9 35.36 0.37 -24.59
N SER A 10 34.98 1.42 -23.85
CA SER A 10 34.68 1.29 -22.40
C SER A 10 33.41 2.00 -21.94
N ALA A 11 32.65 2.64 -22.83
CA ALA A 11 31.44 3.39 -22.45
C ALA A 11 30.12 2.62 -22.64
N LEU A 12 30.13 1.41 -23.22
CA LEU A 12 28.89 0.70 -23.60
C LEU A 12 28.47 -0.45 -22.66
N PHE A 13 29.22 -0.72 -21.59
CA PHE A 13 28.92 -1.86 -20.71
C PHE A 13 28.00 -1.56 -19.51
N PHE A 14 27.59 -0.30 -19.30
CA PHE A 14 26.76 0.09 -18.14
C PHE A 14 25.27 0.34 -18.44
N LEU A 15 24.79 0.12 -19.67
CA LEU A 15 23.39 0.42 -20.04
C LEU A 15 22.48 -0.81 -20.23
N ALA A 16 22.97 -2.04 -20.03
CA ALA A 16 22.23 -3.24 -20.44
C ALA A 16 21.78 -4.20 -19.32
N ILE A 17 21.88 -3.85 -18.02
CA ILE A 17 21.48 -4.75 -16.92
C ILE A 17 20.22 -4.28 -16.16
N PHE A 18 19.70 -3.06 -16.41
CA PHE A 18 18.40 -2.65 -15.87
C PHE A 18 17.27 -2.85 -16.89
N ASN A 19 17.22 -4.02 -17.51
CA ASN A 19 16.00 -4.52 -18.15
C ASN A 19 15.08 -5.18 -17.11
N CYS A 20 14.99 -4.60 -15.90
CA CYS A 20 13.79 -4.73 -15.11
C CYS A 20 12.69 -4.00 -15.89
N LYS A 21 12.04 -4.70 -16.83
CA LYS A 21 10.61 -4.51 -17.07
C LYS A 21 9.90 -4.89 -15.78
N ARG A 22 10.07 -4.06 -14.74
CA ARG A 22 9.09 -3.94 -13.68
C ARG A 22 7.90 -3.39 -14.42
N ASP A 23 6.82 -4.17 -14.49
CA ASP A 23 5.56 -3.71 -15.06
C ASP A 23 5.37 -2.27 -14.65
N LYS A 24 5.39 -1.36 -15.63
CA LYS A 24 5.20 0.06 -15.34
C LYS A 24 3.88 0.11 -14.58
N PRO A 25 3.84 0.59 -13.33
CA PRO A 25 2.58 0.72 -12.63
C PRO A 25 1.71 1.57 -13.54
N ASP A 26 0.54 1.03 -13.85
CA ASP A 26 -0.43 1.63 -14.77
C ASP A 26 -0.52 3.13 -14.44
N PRO A 27 -0.16 4.05 -15.37
CA PRO A 27 -0.04 5.47 -15.06
C PRO A 27 -1.33 6.04 -14.46
N GLU A 28 -2.48 5.41 -14.74
CA GLU A 28 -3.78 5.79 -14.22
C GLU A 28 -3.99 5.50 -12.72
N CYS A 29 -3.15 4.66 -12.08
CA CYS A 29 -3.41 4.16 -10.73
C CYS A 29 -2.49 4.77 -9.65
N ARG A 30 -1.62 5.72 -9.99
CA ARG A 30 -0.67 6.36 -9.05
C ARG A 30 -1.34 7.22 -7.99
N ASP A 31 -2.52 7.73 -8.28
CA ASP A 31 -3.25 8.64 -7.39
C ASP A 31 -4.30 7.92 -6.53
N ALA A 32 -4.39 6.59 -6.64
CA ALA A 32 -5.41 5.73 -6.06
C ALA A 32 -6.82 5.84 -6.69
N SER A 33 -6.99 6.62 -7.77
CA SER A 33 -8.27 6.73 -8.51
C SER A 33 -8.80 5.38 -9.01
N CYS A 34 -7.91 4.44 -9.29
CA CYS A 34 -8.22 3.05 -9.63
C CYS A 34 -8.88 2.24 -8.48
N CYS A 35 -8.76 2.69 -7.24
CA CYS A 35 -9.41 2.09 -6.08
C CYS A 35 -10.83 2.57 -5.90
N ASN A 36 -11.13 3.78 -6.40
CA ASN A 36 -12.49 4.28 -6.46
C ASN A 36 -12.57 5.44 -7.47
N PRO A 37 -13.31 5.31 -8.58
CA PRO A 37 -13.41 6.40 -9.57
C PRO A 37 -14.27 7.58 -9.10
N PHE A 38 -14.78 7.58 -7.85
CA PHE A 38 -15.64 8.61 -7.30
C PHE A 38 -14.89 9.64 -6.45
N ASN A 39 -15.51 10.81 -6.24
CA ASN A 39 -14.99 11.86 -5.36
C ASN A 39 -14.81 11.32 -3.93
N TYR A 40 -13.59 11.47 -3.40
CA TYR A 40 -13.26 11.15 -2.01
C TYR A 40 -13.60 12.32 -1.10
N ASP A 41 -14.26 12.05 0.02
CA ASP A 41 -14.49 13.06 1.07
C ASP A 41 -13.28 13.21 1.99
N TYR A 42 -12.45 12.17 2.05
CA TYR A 42 -11.25 12.12 2.87
C TYR A 42 -10.13 11.43 2.10
N VAL A 43 -8.96 12.04 2.13
CA VAL A 43 -7.71 11.44 1.68
C VAL A 43 -6.64 11.79 2.71
N GLU A 44 -5.97 10.78 3.25
CA GLU A 44 -4.80 10.96 4.10
C GLU A 44 -3.67 10.06 3.61
N TYR A 45 -2.48 10.65 3.49
CA TYR A 45 -1.27 9.93 3.14
C TYR A 45 -0.64 9.37 4.40
N ILE A 46 -0.35 8.07 4.39
CA ILE A 46 0.34 7.39 5.48
C ILE A 46 1.74 6.98 5.05
N VAL A 47 2.69 7.11 5.96
CA VAL A 47 4.10 6.80 5.72
C VAL A 47 4.59 5.86 6.80
N ASP A 48 5.02 4.67 6.37
CA ASP A 48 5.61 3.61 7.20
C ASP A 48 4.83 3.31 8.50
N GLU A 49 3.49 3.33 8.39
CA GLU A 49 2.61 3.07 9.52
C GLU A 49 2.68 1.61 9.95
N PRO A 50 2.86 1.32 11.25
CA PRO A 50 2.89 -0.04 11.75
C PRO A 50 1.49 -0.67 11.66
N VAL A 51 1.43 -1.84 11.02
CA VAL A 51 0.19 -2.54 10.72
C VAL A 51 0.27 -4.04 10.95
N ALA A 52 -0.90 -4.62 11.23
CA ALA A 52 -1.16 -6.04 11.17
C ALA A 52 -2.07 -6.33 9.98
N LEU A 53 -1.73 -7.32 9.16
CA LEU A 53 -2.55 -7.71 8.01
C LEU A 53 -3.60 -8.74 8.45
N THR A 54 -4.87 -8.54 8.11
CA THR A 54 -5.90 -9.60 8.15
C THR A 54 -6.28 -10.02 6.73
N GLY A 55 -6.88 -11.18 6.62
CA GLY A 55 -7.32 -11.79 5.37
C GLY A 55 -7.60 -13.27 5.58
N PRO A 56 -7.86 -14.04 4.49
CA PRO A 56 -8.15 -15.46 4.61
C PRO A 56 -7.01 -16.21 5.33
N PRO A 57 -7.31 -17.12 6.28
CA PRO A 57 -8.64 -17.64 6.63
C PRO A 57 -9.38 -16.84 7.73
N TYR A 58 -8.79 -15.78 8.28
CA TYR A 58 -9.34 -15.05 9.44
C TYR A 58 -10.46 -14.07 9.05
N ASP A 59 -10.40 -13.54 7.83
CA ASP A 59 -11.37 -12.62 7.26
C ASP A 59 -11.58 -12.96 5.77
N VAL A 60 -12.74 -12.64 5.22
CA VAL A 60 -13.06 -12.84 3.80
C VAL A 60 -12.33 -11.82 2.91
N VAL A 61 -11.93 -10.68 3.47
CA VAL A 61 -11.27 -9.59 2.76
C VAL A 61 -9.94 -9.24 3.41
N TYR A 62 -8.97 -8.82 2.59
CA TYR A 62 -7.72 -8.29 3.11
C TYR A 62 -7.93 -6.89 3.67
N SER A 63 -7.45 -6.67 4.89
CA SER A 63 -7.51 -5.37 5.56
C SER A 63 -6.28 -5.17 6.45
N PHE A 64 -5.96 -3.92 6.77
CA PHE A 64 -4.93 -3.59 7.74
C PHE A 64 -5.54 -3.05 9.02
N HIS A 65 -4.97 -3.50 10.13
CA HIS A 65 -5.17 -2.91 11.43
C HIS A 65 -3.95 -2.08 11.81
N PHE A 66 -4.17 -0.79 12.06
CA PHE A 66 -3.17 0.17 12.47
C PHE A 66 -3.06 0.24 14.00
N THR A 67 -1.92 0.71 14.50
CA THR A 67 -1.75 1.01 15.93
C THR A 67 -2.51 2.27 16.38
N ARG A 68 -2.76 3.20 15.46
CA ARG A 68 -3.51 4.43 15.68
C ARG A 68 -4.82 4.45 14.90
N LYS A 69 -5.70 5.37 15.28
CA LYS A 69 -7.00 5.56 14.62
C LYS A 69 -6.93 6.63 13.54
N PHE A 70 -7.79 6.45 12.54
CA PHE A 70 -7.99 7.35 11.41
C PHE A 70 -9.47 7.72 11.27
N PRO A 71 -9.79 8.90 10.72
CA PRO A 71 -8.87 9.96 10.32
C PRO A 71 -8.08 10.58 11.49
N THR A 72 -6.91 11.18 11.21
CA THR A 72 -6.11 11.87 12.24
C THR A 72 -6.89 13.02 12.86
N GLU A 73 -7.56 13.80 12.03
CA GLU A 73 -8.55 14.78 12.47
C GLU A 73 -9.89 14.08 12.68
N ARG A 74 -10.40 14.08 13.91
CA ARG A 74 -11.64 13.39 14.26
C ARG A 74 -12.80 13.96 13.43
N ARG A 75 -13.34 13.15 12.52
CA ARG A 75 -14.58 13.41 11.81
C ARG A 75 -15.75 12.79 12.58
N GLU A 76 -16.93 13.41 12.50
CA GLU A 76 -18.11 12.98 13.28
C GLU A 76 -18.56 11.54 12.96
N HIS A 77 -18.22 11.04 11.77
CA HIS A 77 -18.81 9.81 11.23
C HIS A 77 -18.06 8.52 11.54
N TYR A 78 -16.75 8.56 11.80
CA TYR A 78 -15.98 7.36 12.14
C TYR A 78 -14.58 7.69 12.68
N TRP A 79 -14.08 6.79 13.54
CA TRP A 79 -12.71 6.84 14.06
C TRP A 79 -12.20 5.41 14.30
N THR A 80 -11.51 4.86 13.29
CA THR A 80 -11.23 3.43 13.16
C THR A 80 -9.73 3.13 13.09
N THR A 81 -9.32 1.97 13.56
CA THR A 81 -7.97 1.44 13.33
C THR A 81 -7.90 0.53 12.11
N GLY A 82 -8.98 0.36 11.35
CA GLY A 82 -9.08 -0.60 10.25
C GLY A 82 -9.24 0.07 8.88
N ALA A 83 -8.56 -0.46 7.87
CA ALA A 83 -8.81 -0.10 6.47
C ALA A 83 -8.80 -1.33 5.57
N LEU A 84 -9.76 -1.42 4.65
CA LEU A 84 -9.78 -2.45 3.61
C LEU A 84 -8.70 -2.18 2.58
N VAL A 85 -8.06 -3.25 2.11
CA VAL A 85 -7.10 -3.14 1.01
C VAL A 85 -7.86 -2.99 -0.30
N CYS A 86 -7.51 -1.95 -1.05
CA CYS A 86 -7.99 -1.77 -2.41
C CYS A 86 -7.61 -2.97 -3.29
N GLU A 87 -8.55 -3.45 -4.12
CA GLU A 87 -8.36 -4.64 -4.96
C GLU A 87 -7.08 -4.55 -5.83
N LYS A 88 -6.83 -3.37 -6.43
CA LYS A 88 -5.62 -3.13 -7.26
C LYS A 88 -4.32 -3.19 -6.46
N SER A 89 -4.38 -3.05 -5.14
CA SER A 89 -3.24 -3.17 -4.23
C SER A 89 -3.00 -4.61 -3.74
N LEU A 90 -3.93 -5.54 -3.94
CA LEU A 90 -3.81 -6.92 -3.43
C LEU A 90 -2.56 -7.64 -3.93
N ILE A 91 -2.12 -7.37 -5.16
CA ILE A 91 -0.88 -7.95 -5.72
C ILE A 91 0.36 -7.59 -4.90
N LYS A 92 0.35 -6.46 -4.19
CA LYS A 92 1.45 -6.01 -3.33
C LYS A 92 1.53 -6.80 -2.02
N LEU A 93 0.52 -7.60 -1.69
CA LEU A 93 0.50 -8.46 -0.50
C LEU A 93 1.17 -9.82 -0.75
N ALA A 94 1.61 -10.12 -1.97
CA ALA A 94 2.33 -11.35 -2.25
C ALA A 94 3.57 -11.49 -1.33
N GLY A 95 3.63 -12.57 -0.54
CA GLY A 95 4.72 -12.81 0.43
C GLY A 95 4.49 -12.24 1.84
N PHE A 96 3.36 -11.58 2.07
CA PHE A 96 2.95 -11.06 3.38
C PHE A 96 1.76 -11.88 3.93
N PRO A 97 2.01 -12.88 4.80
CA PRO A 97 0.92 -13.64 5.40
C PRO A 97 0.09 -12.76 6.36
N PRO A 98 -1.23 -13.00 6.50
CA PRO A 98 -2.03 -12.38 7.56
C PRO A 98 -1.46 -12.68 8.95
N THR A 99 -1.41 -11.65 9.80
CA THR A 99 -0.86 -11.69 11.16
C THR A 99 -1.87 -11.21 12.20
N TYR A 100 -2.98 -10.61 11.77
CA TYR A 100 -4.06 -10.17 12.64
C TYR A 100 -5.13 -11.25 12.72
N ASP A 101 -5.43 -11.66 13.95
CA ASP A 101 -6.59 -12.46 14.31
C ASP A 101 -7.25 -11.74 15.48
N ALA A 102 -8.49 -11.27 15.29
CA ALA A 102 -9.20 -10.49 16.29
C ALA A 102 -9.39 -11.22 17.63
N LYS A 103 -9.25 -12.55 17.65
CA LYS A 103 -9.39 -13.41 18.83
C LYS A 103 -8.06 -13.68 19.54
N LYS A 104 -6.93 -13.30 18.97
CA LYS A 104 -5.59 -13.55 19.54
C LYS A 104 -5.01 -12.28 20.15
N GLU A 105 -4.50 -12.43 21.37
CA GLU A 105 -3.69 -11.42 22.06
C GLU A 105 -2.34 -12.04 22.48
N PRO A 106 -1.22 -11.29 22.43
CA PRO A 106 -1.15 -9.89 22.03
C PRO A 106 -1.21 -9.70 20.51
N LYS A 107 -1.83 -8.59 20.06
CA LYS A 107 -1.77 -8.15 18.67
C LYS A 107 -0.34 -7.82 18.26
N SER A 108 0.12 -8.38 17.14
CA SER A 108 1.42 -8.08 16.54
C SER A 108 1.26 -7.18 15.32
N PHE A 109 2.12 -6.18 15.19
CA PHE A 109 2.17 -5.24 14.05
C PHE A 109 3.52 -5.38 13.30
N PRO A 110 3.76 -6.52 12.62
CA PRO A 110 5.07 -6.86 12.07
C PRO A 110 5.34 -6.22 10.71
N TYR A 111 4.44 -5.38 10.20
CA TYR A 111 4.57 -4.75 8.89
C TYR A 111 4.52 -3.23 9.01
N ARG A 112 5.13 -2.56 8.03
CA ARG A 112 4.96 -1.13 7.79
C ARG A 112 4.34 -0.92 6.43
N VAL A 113 3.38 -0.02 6.34
CA VAL A 113 2.70 0.31 5.08
C VAL A 113 2.74 1.81 4.83
N SER A 114 3.04 2.18 3.59
CA SER A 114 2.88 3.54 3.07
C SER A 114 1.83 3.53 1.98
N GLY A 115 1.03 4.59 1.88
CA GLY A 115 -0.07 4.63 0.92
C GLY A 115 -1.05 5.77 1.17
N LYS A 116 -2.25 5.60 0.60
CA LYS A 116 -3.34 6.56 0.74
C LYS A 116 -4.56 5.90 1.37
N LEU A 117 -4.98 6.43 2.52
CA LEU A 117 -6.26 6.13 3.13
C LEU A 117 -7.32 7.05 2.54
N MET A 118 -8.44 6.47 2.16
CA MET A 118 -9.49 7.19 1.46
C MET A 118 -10.86 6.84 2.03
N ASP A 119 -11.75 7.81 2.03
CA ASP A 119 -13.17 7.61 2.29
C ASP A 119 -14.01 8.15 1.14
N TRP A 120 -15.09 7.45 0.82
CA TRP A 120 -16.03 7.81 -0.23
C TRP A 120 -17.27 8.53 0.30
N ASN A 121 -17.86 9.36 -0.55
CA ASN A 121 -18.92 10.29 -0.17
C ASN A 121 -20.36 9.76 -0.24
N ARG A 122 -20.57 8.53 -0.71
CA ARG A 122 -21.91 7.97 -0.89
C ARG A 122 -22.37 7.15 0.29
N GLU A 123 -23.69 7.07 0.44
CA GLU A 123 -24.46 6.28 1.42
C GLU A 123 -23.73 5.00 1.80
N LYS A 124 -22.98 5.09 2.90
CA LYS A 124 -22.47 3.90 3.57
C LYS A 124 -23.70 3.18 4.11
N TYR A 125 -23.76 1.87 3.91
CA TYR A 125 -24.53 1.05 4.84
C TYR A 125 -24.07 1.44 6.24
N LEU A 126 -25.02 1.93 7.05
CA LEU A 126 -24.80 2.69 8.29
C LEU A 126 -23.78 2.07 9.27
N ASP A 127 -23.49 0.78 9.11
CA ASP A 127 -22.69 -0.01 10.05
C ASP A 127 -21.24 -0.28 9.62
N LEU A 128 -20.75 0.20 8.46
CA LEU A 128 -19.37 -0.06 8.00
C LEU A 128 -18.66 1.17 7.41
N PRO A 129 -18.36 2.21 8.20
CA PRO A 129 -17.47 3.27 7.75
C PRO A 129 -16.02 2.79 7.75
N ILE A 130 -15.66 2.05 6.70
CA ILE A 130 -14.31 1.50 6.53
C ILE A 130 -13.54 2.34 5.51
N LEU A 131 -12.33 2.73 5.88
CA LEU A 131 -11.38 3.37 4.96
C LEU A 131 -10.90 2.37 3.92
N ALA A 132 -10.69 2.83 2.69
CA ALA A 132 -9.97 2.07 1.67
C ALA A 132 -8.50 2.48 1.67
N LEU A 133 -7.59 1.52 1.61
CA LEU A 133 -6.15 1.74 1.50
C LEU A 133 -5.65 1.37 0.10
N TYR A 134 -5.10 2.36 -0.61
CA TYR A 134 -4.16 2.10 -1.70
C TYR A 134 -2.75 1.98 -1.13
N ILE A 135 -2.08 0.87 -1.41
CA ILE A 135 -0.75 0.58 -0.89
C ILE A 135 0.27 1.13 -1.89
N ASP A 136 1.15 2.02 -1.48
CA ASP A 136 2.34 2.38 -2.25
C ASP A 136 3.45 1.35 -2.00
N LYS A 137 3.73 1.09 -0.72
CA LYS A 137 4.79 0.21 -0.22
C LYS A 137 4.31 -0.58 1.00
N ILE A 138 4.71 -1.84 1.10
CA ILE A 138 4.62 -2.65 2.32
C ILE A 138 5.96 -3.35 2.57
N GLU A 139 6.38 -3.41 3.82
CA GLU A 139 7.63 -4.05 4.25
C GLU A 139 7.47 -4.76 5.60
N LYS A 140 8.34 -5.75 5.85
CA LYS A 140 8.42 -6.42 7.15
C LYS A 140 9.30 -5.60 8.09
N VAL A 141 8.87 -5.47 9.34
CA VAL A 141 9.68 -4.96 10.44
C VAL A 141 10.58 -6.10 10.90
N ASN A 142 11.90 -5.90 10.78
CA ASN A 142 12.90 -6.84 11.30
C ASN A 142 13.06 -6.71 12.82
#